data_AF-A0A0T6YRT5-F1
#
_entry.id   AF-A0A0T6YRT5-F1
#
_cell.length_a   1.000
_cell.length_b   1.000
_cell.length_c   1.000
_cell.angle_alpha   90.00
_cell.angle_beta   90.00
_cell.angle_gamma   90.00
#
_symmetry.space_group_name_H-M   'P 1'
#
loop_
_entity.id
_entity.type
_entity.pdbx_description
1 polymer ?
#
loop_
_entity_poly.entity_id
_entity_poly.type
_entity_poly.pdbx_seq_one_letter_code
_entity_poly.pdbx_strand_id
1 'polypeptide(L)' 'MTTNLSDLNLHPWLLQELNLLGFETAEDLKDVPSAELLRIPLLGGKVWRKICKAAGRELYDP' A
#
# COMPACT_ATOMS: atom_id res chain seq x y z
N MET A 1 14.59 -5.00 -3.81
CA MET A 1 14.50 -3.53 -3.93
C MET A 1 13.38 -3.09 -3.02
N THR A 2 13.58 -2.00 -2.29
CA THR A 2 12.54 -1.40 -1.46
C THR A 2 11.93 -0.25 -2.25
N THR A 3 10.61 -0.20 -2.36
CA THR A 3 9.92 0.81 -3.17
C THR A 3 9.21 1.80 -2.26
N ASN A 4 9.58 3.09 -2.31
CA ASN A 4 8.92 4.10 -1.49
C ASN A 4 7.49 4.36 -1.98
N LEU A 5 6.54 4.52 -1.05
CA LEU A 5 5.16 4.84 -1.37
C LEU A 5 5.01 6.20 -2.07
N SER A 6 5.92 7.15 -1.83
CA SER A 6 5.96 8.44 -2.52
C SER A 6 6.18 8.29 -4.02
N ASP A 7 6.90 7.25 -4.44
CA ASP A 7 7.23 7.00 -5.84
C ASP A 7 6.04 6.39 -6.61
N LEU A 8 5.03 5.91 -5.87
CA LEU A 8 3.85 5.27 -6.43
C LEU A 8 2.77 6.26 -6.83
N ASN A 9 3.00 7.58 -6.81
CA ASN A 9 2.02 8.60 -7.22
C ASN A 9 0.61 8.27 -6.70
N LEU A 10 0.52 8.05 -5.38
CA LEU A 10 -0.72 7.75 -4.67
C LEU A 10 -1.51 9.04 -4.46
N HIS A 11 -2.79 8.91 -4.08
CA HIS A 11 -3.55 10.08 -3.65
C HIS A 11 -2.84 10.71 -2.44
N PRO A 12 -2.61 12.04 -2.39
CA PRO A 12 -1.82 12.67 -1.33
C PRO A 12 -2.34 12.37 0.08
N TRP A 13 -3.67 12.33 0.25
CA TRP A 13 -4.28 11.99 1.54
C TRP A 13 -4.03 10.53 1.95
N LEU A 14 -4.02 9.61 0.99
CA LEU A 14 -3.67 8.21 1.27
C LEU A 14 -2.19 8.09 1.67
N LEU A 15 -1.29 8.80 0.97
CA LEU A 15 0.12 8.79 1.32
C LEU A 15 0.36 9.35 2.72
N GLN A 16 -0.33 10.44 3.07
CA GLN A 16 -0.29 11.00 4.42
C GLN A 16 -0.77 9.98 5.46
N GLU A 17 -1.88 9.30 5.20
CA GLU A 17 -2.42 8.32 6.15
C GLU A 17 -1.50 7.11 6.33
N LEU A 18 -0.91 6.62 5.24
CA LEU A 18 0.09 5.54 5.28
C LEU A 18 1.32 5.96 6.10
N ASN A 19 1.82 7.18 5.90
CA ASN A 19 2.94 7.71 6.68
C ASN A 19 2.59 7.87 8.17
N LEU A 20 1.36 8.29 8.51
CA LEU A 20 0.89 8.40 9.89
C LEU A 20 0.78 7.02 10.57
N LEU A 21 0.46 5.97 9.81
CA LEU A 21 0.45 4.59 10.26
C LEU A 21 1.86 3.97 10.34
N GLY A 22 2.89 4.70 9.91
CA GLY A 22 4.29 4.24 9.90
C GLY A 22 4.68 3.41 8.69
N PHE A 23 3.88 3.40 7.62
CA PHE A 23 4.22 2.74 6.37
C PHE A 23 4.92 3.73 5.44
N GLU A 24 6.14 3.41 5.02
CA GLU A 24 6.93 4.26 4.10
C GLU A 24 7.17 3.56 2.76
N THR A 25 7.10 2.24 2.74
CA THR A 25 7.48 1.40 1.60
C THR A 25 6.36 0.43 1.24
N ALA A 26 6.32 0.01 -0.03
CA ALA A 26 5.36 -0.99 -0.49
C ALA A 26 5.55 -2.34 0.22
N GLU A 27 6.77 -2.64 0.66
CA GLU A 27 7.14 -3.82 1.43
C GLU A 27 6.51 -3.84 2.83
N ASP A 28 6.39 -2.68 3.50
CA ASP A 28 5.83 -2.60 4.85
C ASP A 28 4.38 -3.11 4.91
N LEU A 29 3.64 -2.96 3.81
CA LEU A 29 2.25 -3.42 3.72
C LEU A 29 2.11 -4.92 3.39
N LYS A 30 3.20 -5.64 3.08
CA LYS A 30 3.13 -7.05 2.66
C LYS A 30 2.52 -7.98 3.72
N ASP A 31 2.85 -7.73 4.98
CA ASP A 31 2.49 -8.60 6.09
C ASP A 31 1.28 -8.05 6.88
N VAL A 32 0.70 -6.95 6.42
CA VAL A 32 -0.50 -6.35 7.01
C VAL A 32 -1.72 -7.20 6.64
N PRO A 33 -2.52 -7.66 7.62
CA PRO A 33 -3.74 -8.41 7.36
C PRO A 33 -4.72 -7.62 6.48
N SER A 34 -5.41 -8.30 5.55
CA SER A 34 -6.37 -7.64 4.65
C SER A 34 -7.48 -6.88 5.39
N ALA A 35 -7.88 -7.33 6.57
CA ALA A 35 -8.87 -6.65 7.40
C ALA A 35 -8.38 -5.29 7.93
N GLU A 36 -7.08 -5.11 8.14
CA GLU A 36 -6.49 -3.82 8.54
C GLU A 36 -6.36 -2.89 7.35
N LEU A 37 -5.96 -3.41 6.18
CA LEU A 37 -5.90 -2.65 4.93
C LEU A 37 -7.26 -2.06 4.55
N LEU A 38 -8.35 -2.81 4.72
CA LEU A 38 -9.71 -2.34 4.44
C LEU A 38 -10.15 -1.18 5.33
N ARG A 39 -9.46 -0.94 6.47
CA ARG A 39 -9.74 0.19 7.35
C ARG A 39 -9.01 1.46 6.93
N ILE A 40 -8.03 1.38 6.03
CA ILE A 40 -7.27 2.53 5.57
C ILE A 40 -8.12 3.33 4.58
N PRO A 41 -8.50 4.57 4.90
CA PRO A 41 -9.28 5.41 4.01
C PRO A 41 -8.61 5.56 2.65
N LEU A 42 -9.42 5.58 1.57
CA LEU A 42 -8.96 5.66 0.18
C LEU A 42 -8.07 4.51 -0.31
N LEU A 43 -7.82 3.47 0.48
CA LEU A 43 -7.11 2.28 0.03
C LEU A 43 -8.05 1.32 -0.72
N GLY A 44 -8.42 1.71 -1.94
CA GLY A 44 -9.24 0.87 -2.82
C GLY A 44 -8.46 -0.28 -3.47
N GLY A 45 -9.15 -1.32 -3.92
CA GLY A 45 -8.52 -2.52 -4.51
C GLY A 45 -7.62 -2.25 -5.74
N LYS A 46 -7.87 -1.18 -6.51
CA LYS A 46 -6.96 -0.77 -7.61
C LYS A 46 -5.63 -0.24 -7.07
N VAL A 47 -5.68 0.53 -5.99
CA VAL A 47 -4.49 1.10 -5.33
C VAL A 47 -3.73 -0.02 -4.63
N TRP A 48 -4.44 -0.93 -3.95
CA TRP A 48 -3.84 -2.10 -3.34
C TRP A 48 -3.02 -2.94 -4.34
N ARG A 49 -3.60 -3.26 -5.50
CA ARG A 49 -2.87 -3.99 -6.56
C ARG A 49 -1.63 -3.24 -7.07
N LYS A 50 -1.67 -1.91 -7.11
CA LYS A 50 -0.51 -1.07 -7.47
C LYS A 50 0.61 -1.22 -6.45
N ILE A 51 0.27 -1.18 -5.16
CA ILE A 51 1.23 -1.37 -4.05
C ILE A 51 1.80 -2.79 -4.08
N CYS A 52 0.97 -3.84 -4.22
CA CYS A 52 1.46 -5.23 -4.33
C CYS A 52 2.46 -5.40 -5.47
N LYS A 53 2.15 -4.85 -6.65
CA LYS A 53 3.04 -4.90 -7.82
C LYS A 53 4.38 -4.21 -7.53
N ALA A 54 4.35 -3.04 -6.91
CA ALA A 54 5.56 -2.31 -6.49
C ALA A 54 6.38 -3.09 -5.45
N ALA A 55 5.69 -3.80 -4.57
CA ALA A 55 6.29 -4.68 -3.57
C ALA A 55 6.87 -5.98 -4.19
N GLY A 56 6.78 -6.18 -5.50
CA GLY A 56 7.22 -7.42 -6.16
C GLY A 56 6.35 -8.63 -5.82
N ARG A 57 5.11 -8.42 -5.33
CA ARG A 57 4.10 -9.48 -5.24
C ARG A 57 3.34 -9.51 -6.58
N GLU A 58 3.60 -10.53 -7.39
CA GLU A 58 2.64 -10.93 -8.42
C GLU A 58 1.33 -11.32 -7.71
N LEU A 59 0.21 -10.81 -8.24
CA LEU A 59 -1.07 -10.68 -7.57
C LEU A 59 -1.46 -11.90 -6.70
N TYR A 60 -1.72 -11.65 -5.41
CA TYR A 60 -2.68 -12.45 -4.66
C TYR A 60 -4.06 -12.12 -5.23
N ASP A 61 -4.64 -13.06 -5.97
CA ASP A 61 -6.07 -13.05 -6.30
C ASP A 61 -6.82 -13.35 -4.97
N PRO A 62 -7.72 -12.48 -4.50
CA PRO A 62 -8.35 -12.58 -3.19
C PRO A 62 -9.05 -13.93 -2.91
#